data_AF-A0A4S8RPY9-F1
#
_entry.id   AF-A0A4S8RPY9-F1
#
_cell.length_a   1.000
_cell.length_b   1.000
_cell.length_c   1.000
_cell.angle_alpha   90.00
_cell.angle_beta   90.00
_cell.angle_gamma   90.00
#
_symmetry.space_group_name_H-M   'P 1'
#
loop_
_entity.id
_entity.type
_entity.pdbx_description
1 polymer ?
#
loop_
_entity_poly.entity_id
_entity_poly.type
_entity_poly.pdbx_seq_one_letter_code
_entity_poly.pdbx_strand_id
1 'polypeptide(L)'
;MTHSGTDQKSSKLKKFHKHLFLEFKKGQMGYATIAIIGQSCLGSAAAMVLLISEMAMIPKMVLLFFVTIFCMAFNGAVLAQLKPLTTFNILILSVAFSTLVILFQII
;
A
#
# COMPACT_ATOMS: atom_id res chain seq x y z
N MET A 1 1.46 30.95 21.55
CA MET A 1 2.49 30.18 20.82
C MET A 1 2.34 28.71 21.20
N THR A 2 1.54 27.94 20.46
CA THR A 2 1.19 26.54 20.78
C THR A 2 1.70 25.62 19.68
N HIS A 3 2.95 25.16 19.82
CA HIS A 3 3.63 24.29 18.85
C HIS A 3 4.11 22.96 19.50
N SER A 4 3.38 22.46 20.51
CA SER A 4 3.81 21.30 21.32
C SER A 4 2.96 20.02 21.08
N GLY A 5 2.20 19.95 19.99
CA GLY A 5 1.38 18.78 19.63
C GLY A 5 1.92 17.90 18.50
N THR A 6 2.83 18.42 17.68
CA THR A 6 3.28 17.77 16.43
C THR A 6 4.46 16.82 16.64
N ASP A 7 5.35 17.11 17.59
CA ASP A 7 6.57 16.31 17.82
C ASP A 7 6.31 14.95 18.48
N GLN A 8 5.34 14.85 19.39
CA GLN A 8 5.06 13.59 20.08
C GLN A 8 4.47 12.53 19.13
N LYS A 9 3.58 12.94 18.22
CA LYS A 9 2.96 12.06 17.20
C LYS A 9 4.00 11.53 16.21
N SER A 10 4.94 12.37 15.78
CA SER A 10 6.07 12.00 14.92
C SER A 10 6.98 10.96 15.58
N SER A 11 7.26 11.11 16.88
CA SER A 11 8.09 10.16 17.63
C SER A 11 7.45 8.77 17.80
N LYS A 12 6.13 8.70 18.04
CA LYS A 12 5.38 7.45 18.13
C LYS A 12 5.29 6.75 16.77
N LEU A 13 5.02 7.49 15.70
CA LEU A 13 4.96 6.95 14.34
C LEU A 13 6.32 6.36 13.91
N LYS A 14 7.42 7.05 14.22
CA LYS A 14 8.78 6.54 13.98
C LYS A 14 9.10 5.29 14.79
N LYS A 15 8.68 5.22 16.07
CA LYS A 15 8.85 4.01 16.87
C LYS A 15 8.04 2.84 16.31
N PHE A 16 6.80 3.08 15.89
CA PHE A 16 5.93 2.05 15.32
C PHE A 16 6.46 1.53 13.98
N HIS A 17 6.87 2.43 13.07
CA HIS A 17 7.51 2.06 11.81
C HIS A 17 8.78 1.24 12.03
N LYS A 18 9.64 1.65 12.98
CA LYS A 18 10.86 0.89 13.30
C LYS A 18 10.56 -0.49 13.86
N HIS A 19 9.55 -0.64 14.71
CA HIS A 19 9.16 -1.92 15.28
C HIS A 19 8.60 -2.86 14.20
N LEU A 20 7.67 -2.37 13.36
CA LEU A 20 7.14 -3.12 12.22
C LEU A 20 8.25 -3.54 11.25
N PHE A 21 9.20 -2.64 10.96
CA PHE A 21 10.34 -2.95 10.10
C PHE A 21 11.24 -4.03 10.71
N LEU A 22 11.48 -3.99 12.02
CA LEU A 22 12.28 -4.99 12.73
C LEU A 22 11.63 -6.38 12.71
N GLU A 23 10.32 -6.44 12.93
CA GLU A 23 9.52 -7.67 12.85
C GLU A 23 9.47 -8.21 11.41
N PHE A 24 9.23 -7.34 10.43
CA PHE A 24 9.24 -7.70 9.02
C PHE A 24 10.63 -8.21 8.58
N LYS A 25 11.71 -7.61 9.08
CA LYS A 25 13.08 -8.09 8.83
C LYS A 25 13.35 -9.45 9.46
N LYS A 26 12.76 -9.74 10.63
CA LYS A 26 12.97 -10.99 11.38
C LYS A 26 12.33 -12.20 10.68
N GLY A 27 11.26 -11.98 9.91
CA GLY A 27 10.54 -13.01 9.16
C GLY A 27 10.13 -12.55 7.75
N GLN A 28 11.08 -11.98 6.99
CA GLN A 28 10.83 -11.28 5.72
C GLN A 28 9.97 -12.07 4.74
N MET A 29 10.20 -13.37 4.61
CA MET A 29 9.40 -14.22 3.72
C MET A 29 7.98 -14.44 4.22
N GLY A 30 7.80 -14.82 5.48
CA GLY A 30 6.49 -15.11 6.06
C GLY A 30 5.59 -13.88 6.15
N TYR A 31 6.12 -12.75 6.63
CA TYR A 31 5.37 -11.50 6.69
C TYR A 31 5.09 -10.91 5.31
N ALA A 32 6.00 -11.08 4.33
CA ALA A 32 5.73 -10.67 2.96
C ALA A 32 4.57 -11.47 2.35
N THR A 33 4.48 -12.78 2.57
CA THR A 33 3.35 -13.58 2.09
C THR A 33 2.02 -13.11 2.66
N ILE A 34 1.94 -12.84 3.96
CA ILE A 34 0.71 -12.31 4.59
C ILE A 34 0.35 -10.95 3.98
N ALA A 35 1.34 -10.09 3.76
CA ALA A 35 1.15 -8.78 3.16
C ALA A 35 0.71 -8.87 1.68
N ILE A 36 1.20 -9.85 0.92
CA ILE A 36 0.76 -10.12 -0.47
C ILE A 36 -0.71 -10.49 -0.48
N ILE A 37 -1.15 -11.38 0.41
CA ILE A 37 -2.55 -11.81 0.47
C ILE A 37 -3.46 -10.60 0.77
N GLY A 38 -3.13 -9.83 1.82
CA GLY A 38 -3.92 -8.65 2.19
C GLY A 38 -3.95 -7.58 1.10
N GLN A 39 -2.80 -7.28 0.48
CA GLN A 39 -2.70 -6.29 -0.59
C GLN A 39 -3.43 -6.76 -1.85
N SER A 40 -3.37 -8.04 -2.21
CA SER A 40 -4.08 -8.60 -3.36
C SER A 40 -5.58 -8.48 -3.18
N CYS A 41 -6.13 -8.81 -1.99
CA CYS A 41 -7.55 -8.63 -1.70
C CYS A 41 -8.00 -7.18 -1.82
N LEU A 42 -7.20 -6.24 -1.26
CA LEU A 42 -7.49 -4.81 -1.35
C LEU A 42 -7.44 -4.30 -2.79
N GLY A 43 -6.45 -4.74 -3.57
CA GLY A 43 -6.29 -4.39 -4.98
C GLY A 43 -7.45 -4.90 -5.84
N SER A 44 -7.91 -6.14 -5.61
CA SER A 44 -9.10 -6.69 -6.27
C SER A 44 -10.37 -5.89 -5.94
N ALA A 45 -10.56 -5.50 -4.68
CA ALA A 45 -11.68 -4.65 -4.27
C ALA A 45 -11.61 -3.27 -4.97
N ALA A 46 -10.44 -2.65 -5.01
CA ALA A 46 -10.24 -1.37 -5.71
C ALA A 46 -10.52 -1.48 -7.22
N ALA A 47 -10.06 -2.55 -7.86
CA ALA A 47 -10.33 -2.81 -9.28
C ALA A 47 -11.83 -3.01 -9.55
N MET A 48 -12.54 -3.72 -8.68
CA MET A 48 -13.98 -3.93 -8.81
C MET A 48 -14.75 -2.61 -8.71
N VAL A 49 -14.44 -1.78 -7.71
CA VAL A 49 -15.07 -0.45 -7.53
C VAL A 49 -14.79 0.46 -8.74
N LEU A 50 -13.57 0.42 -9.29
CA LEU A 50 -13.21 1.16 -10.50
C LEU A 50 -13.99 0.71 -11.75
N LEU A 51 -14.25 -0.59 -11.89
CA LEU A 51 -14.93 -1.14 -13.06
C LEU A 51 -16.44 -0.87 -13.06
N ILE A 52 -17.06 -0.82 -11.88
CA ILE A 52 -18.50 -0.57 -11.69
C ILE A 52 -18.82 0.93 -11.74
N SER A 53 -17.83 1.80 -11.53
CA SER A 53 -17.99 3.25 -11.62
C SER A 53 -18.52 3.72 -12.98
N GLU A 54 -19.40 4.73 -12.97
CA GLU A 54 -19.91 5.43 -14.16
C GLU A 54 -18.88 6.35 -14.84
N MET A 55 -17.62 6.35 -14.39
CA MET A 55 -16.53 7.08 -15.05
C MET A 55 -16.36 6.72 -16.53
N ALA A 56 -15.91 7.70 -17.33
CA ALA A 56 -15.54 7.48 -18.72
C ALA A 56 -14.52 6.33 -18.89
N MET A 57 -14.64 5.59 -19.99
CA MET A 57 -13.84 4.37 -20.25
C MET A 57 -12.33 4.60 -20.23
N ILE A 58 -11.85 5.74 -20.72
CA ILE A 58 -10.41 6.04 -20.78
C ILE A 58 -9.82 6.25 -19.37
N PRO A 59 -10.31 7.19 -18.53
CA PRO A 59 -9.73 7.42 -17.20
C PRO A 59 -9.85 6.21 -16.27
N LYS A 60 -10.96 5.44 -16.34
CA LYS A 60 -11.10 4.25 -15.49
C LYS A 60 -10.04 3.19 -15.80
N MET A 61 -9.72 2.97 -17.07
CA MET A 61 -8.73 1.98 -17.49
C MET A 61 -7.30 2.42 -17.12
N VAL A 62 -7.02 3.73 -17.20
CA VAL A 62 -5.74 4.29 -16.74
C VAL A 62 -5.57 4.11 -15.23
N LEU A 63 -6.58 4.45 -14.42
CA LEU A 63 -6.52 4.23 -12.97
C LEU A 63 -6.34 2.74 -12.62
N LEU A 64 -7.07 1.85 -13.30
CA LEU A 64 -6.97 0.41 -13.10
C LEU A 64 -5.56 -0.10 -13.45
N PHE A 65 -4.96 0.41 -14.53
CA PHE A 65 -3.59 0.09 -14.91
C PHE A 65 -2.58 0.47 -13.82
N PHE A 66 -2.69 1.68 -13.26
CA PHE A 66 -1.83 2.10 -12.14
C PHE A 66 -2.03 1.22 -10.90
N VAL A 67 -3.27 0.94 -10.49
CA VAL A 67 -3.56 0.03 -9.35
C VAL A 67 -2.88 -1.32 -9.57
N THR A 68 -3.01 -1.87 -10.78
CA THR A 68 -2.47 -3.19 -11.13
C THR A 68 -0.94 -3.21 -11.13
N ILE A 69 -0.30 -2.17 -11.70
CA ILE A 69 1.16 -2.04 -11.66
C ILE A 69 1.67 -1.97 -10.23
N PHE A 70 1.06 -1.15 -9.36
CA PHE A 70 1.51 -1.05 -7.96
C PHE A 70 1.32 -2.35 -7.19
N CYS A 71 0.24 -3.08 -7.47
CA CYS A 71 0.00 -4.43 -6.93
C CYS A 71 1.09 -5.41 -7.38
N MET A 72 1.35 -5.50 -8.69
CA MET A 72 2.34 -6.42 -9.24
C MET A 72 3.78 -6.04 -8.90
N ALA A 73 4.07 -4.74 -8.76
CA ALA A 73 5.39 -4.25 -8.32
C ALA A 73 5.72 -4.72 -6.90
N PHE A 74 4.73 -4.78 -6.00
CA PHE A 74 4.92 -5.35 -4.66
C PHE A 74 5.24 -6.84 -4.73
N ASN A 75 4.46 -7.61 -5.49
CA ASN A 75 4.69 -9.05 -5.68
C ASN A 75 6.07 -9.32 -6.29
N GLY A 76 6.48 -8.54 -7.29
CA GLY A 76 7.80 -8.60 -7.90
C GLY A 76 8.93 -8.23 -6.93
N ALA A 77 8.74 -7.21 -6.09
CA ALA A 77 9.72 -6.81 -5.07
C ALA A 77 9.96 -7.91 -4.02
N VAL A 78 8.92 -8.65 -3.65
CA VAL A 78 9.03 -9.80 -2.74
C VAL A 78 9.75 -10.96 -3.40
N LEU A 79 9.39 -11.32 -4.65
CA LEU A 79 10.02 -12.39 -5.41
C LEU A 79 11.52 -12.11 -5.66
N ALA A 80 11.87 -10.86 -5.96
CA ALA A 80 13.24 -10.42 -6.18
C ALA A 80 14.07 -10.29 -4.89
N GLN A 81 13.52 -10.68 -3.72
CA GLN A 81 14.18 -10.57 -2.41
C GLN A 81 14.77 -9.17 -2.16
N LEU A 82 14.07 -8.12 -2.62
CA LEU A 82 14.55 -6.75 -2.44
C LEU A 82 14.69 -6.45 -0.95
N LYS A 83 15.54 -5.46 -0.63
CA LYS A 83 15.74 -5.02 0.75
C LYS A 83 14.38 -4.82 1.42
N PRO A 84 14.17 -5.33 2.64
CA PRO A 84 12.87 -5.30 3.31
C PRO A 84 12.31 -3.88 3.46
N LEU A 85 13.19 -2.86 3.46
CA LEU A 85 12.81 -1.45 3.52
C LEU A 85 12.13 -0.98 2.22
N THR A 86 12.65 -1.42 1.07
CA THR A 86 12.08 -1.13 -0.25
C THR A 86 10.75 -1.83 -0.43
N THR A 87 10.68 -3.11 -0.10
CA THR A 87 9.45 -3.92 -0.19
C THR A 87 8.34 -3.36 0.70
N PHE A 88 8.67 -2.93 1.92
CA PHE A 88 7.72 -2.30 2.82
C PHE A 88 7.21 -0.94 2.31
N ASN A 89 8.08 -0.13 1.68
CA ASN A 89 7.68 1.16 1.12
C ASN A 89 6.75 0.98 -0.09
N ILE A 90 7.02 -0.03 -0.94
CA ILE A 90 6.15 -0.38 -2.08
C ILE A 90 4.79 -0.91 -1.59
N LEU A 91 4.76 -1.72 -0.52
CA LEU A 91 3.52 -2.18 0.11
C LEU A 91 2.65 -0.99 0.54
N ILE A 92 3.24 -0.08 1.32
CA ILE A 92 2.53 1.10 1.83
C ILE A 92 2.03 1.96 0.68
N LEU A 93 2.85 2.16 -0.35
CA LEU A 93 2.45 2.90 -1.54
C LEU A 93 1.28 2.25 -2.26
N SER A 94 1.31 0.94 -2.46
CA SER A 94 0.25 0.18 -3.12
C SER A 94 -1.07 0.20 -2.34
N VAL A 95 -1.01 0.03 -1.01
CA VAL A 95 -2.17 0.07 -0.12
C VAL A 95 -2.75 1.48 -0.05
N ALA A 96 -1.90 2.50 0.10
CA ALA A 96 -2.33 3.90 0.13
C ALA A 96 -2.98 4.29 -1.19
N PHE A 97 -2.38 3.92 -2.32
CA PHE A 97 -2.93 4.20 -3.65
C PHE A 97 -4.27 3.50 -3.87
N SER A 98 -4.37 2.20 -3.56
CA SER A 98 -5.64 1.45 -3.68
C SER A 98 -6.74 2.04 -2.79
N THR A 99 -6.39 2.46 -1.57
CA THR A 99 -7.33 3.10 -0.64
C THR A 99 -7.77 4.47 -1.15
N LEU A 100 -6.85 5.28 -1.69
CA LEU A 100 -7.18 6.58 -2.30
C LEU A 100 -8.11 6.43 -3.51
N VAL A 101 -7.87 5.44 -4.35
CA VAL A 101 -8.74 5.13 -5.50
C VAL A 101 -10.15 4.77 -5.04
N ILE A 102 -10.28 3.93 -4.01
CA ILE A 102 -11.59 3.58 -3.44
C ILE A 102 -12.27 4.84 -2.86
N LEU A 103 -11.55 5.66 -2.10
CA LEU A 103 -12.09 6.89 -1.52
C LEU A 103 -12.53 7.89 -2.60
N PHE A 104 -11.72 8.07 -3.64
CA PHE A 104 -12.05 8.95 -4.76
C PHE A 104 -13.28 8.48 -5.54
N GLN A 105 -13.55 7.16 -5.54
CA GLN A 105 -14.75 6.63 -6.17
C GLN A 105 -16.00 6.64 -5.30
N ILE A 106 -15.85 6.66 -3.98
CA ILE A 106 -16.98 6.69 -3.04
C ILE A 106 -17.44 8.14 -2.79
N ILE A 107 -16.53 9.12 -2.88
CA ILE A 107 -16.82 10.55 -2.75
C ILE A 107 -17.47 11.10 -4.03
#